data_AF-A0AAD4J0Y6-F1
#
_entry.id   AF-A0AAD4J0Y6-F1
#
_cell.length_a   1.000
_cell.length_b   1.000
_cell.length_c   1.000
_cell.angle_alpha   90.00
_cell.angle_beta   90.00
_cell.angle_gamma   90.00
#
_symmetry.space_group_name_H-M   'P 1'
#
loop_
_entity.id
_entity.type
_entity.pdbx_description
1 polymer ?
#
loop_
_entity_poly.entity_id
_entity_poly.type
_entity_poly.pdbx_seq_one_letter_code
_entity_poly.pdbx_strand_id
1 'polypeptide(L)'
;MNYTVITSQCKGPNYSADRCCPPLKQLLCPVKDQVNDLKSNCADVFFSYVNLYGKYPPGLFAALCKEGEQGLDCAGVDVSGQSKNGADRGGRSSLVMASAAVALLLFYI
;
A
#
# COMPACT_ATOMS: atom_id res chain seq x y z
N MET A 1 -6.90 0.70 -12.63
CA MET A 1 -5.55 1.20 -12.35
C MET A 1 -5.00 1.93 -13.56
N ASN A 2 -4.20 2.98 -13.37
CA ASN A 2 -3.52 3.67 -14.47
C ASN A 2 -2.13 3.03 -14.68
N TYR A 3 -2.01 2.12 -15.65
CA TYR A 3 -0.76 1.40 -15.92
C TYR A 3 0.33 2.28 -16.55
N THR A 4 0.01 3.49 -17.00
CA THR A 4 1.02 4.45 -17.51
C THR A 4 2.06 4.78 -16.46
N VAL A 5 1.70 4.74 -15.17
CA VAL A 5 2.62 4.95 -14.04
C VAL A 5 3.85 4.04 -14.14
N ILE A 6 3.65 2.76 -14.45
CA ILE A 6 4.74 1.80 -14.60
C ILE A 6 5.31 1.77 -16.02
N THR A 7 4.47 1.80 -17.06
CA THR A 7 4.93 1.62 -18.45
C THR A 7 5.67 2.84 -19.03
N SER A 8 5.49 4.03 -18.45
CA SER A 8 6.25 5.22 -18.85
C SER A 8 7.70 5.19 -18.34
N GLN A 9 7.98 4.49 -17.24
CA GLN A 9 9.24 4.52 -16.51
C GLN A 9 10.03 3.21 -16.62
N CYS A 10 9.37 2.07 -16.39
CA CYS A 10 9.98 0.74 -16.46
C CYS A 10 9.99 0.27 -17.92
N LYS A 11 11.12 0.41 -18.61
CA LYS A 11 11.23 0.10 -20.04
C LYS A 11 12.36 -0.88 -20.31
N GLY A 12 12.09 -1.83 -21.20
CA GLY A 12 13.08 -2.75 -21.71
C GLY A 12 13.98 -2.10 -22.77
N PRO A 13 15.05 -2.80 -23.19
CA PRO A 13 15.42 -4.16 -22.75
C PRO A 13 16.14 -4.20 -21.40
N ASN A 14 16.70 -3.07 -20.95
CA ASN A 14 17.48 -2.97 -19.71
C ASN A 14 16.61 -2.49 -18.55
N TYR A 15 15.84 -3.42 -17.99
CA TYR A 15 15.06 -3.16 -16.79
C TYR A 15 15.97 -2.98 -15.58
N SER A 16 15.74 -1.94 -14.78
CA SER A 16 16.52 -1.65 -13.59
C SER A 16 15.61 -1.39 -12.38
N ALA A 17 16.04 -1.78 -11.19
CA ALA A 17 15.20 -1.75 -9.99
C ALA A 17 14.79 -0.32 -9.61
N ASP A 18 15.71 0.63 -9.73
CA ASP A 18 15.53 2.06 -9.53
C ASP A 18 14.43 2.67 -10.42
N ARG A 19 14.24 2.14 -11.64
CA ARG A 19 13.18 2.61 -12.56
C ARG A 19 11.88 1.83 -12.47
N CYS A 20 11.95 0.56 -12.07
CA CYS A 20 10.82 -0.35 -12.15
C CYS A 20 10.09 -0.54 -10.82
N CYS A 21 10.82 -0.58 -9.70
CA CYS A 21 10.22 -0.90 -8.40
C CYS A 21 9.42 0.26 -7.80
N PRO A 22 9.86 1.53 -7.86
CA PRO A 22 9.05 2.64 -7.36
C PRO A 22 7.67 2.78 -8.03
N PRO A 23 7.55 2.77 -9.38
CA PRO A 23 6.22 2.85 -9.99
C PRO A 23 5.40 1.55 -9.87
N LEU A 24 6.04 0.39 -9.73
CA LEU A 24 5.32 -0.84 -9.35
C LEU A 24 4.67 -0.67 -7.97
N LYS A 25 5.40 -0.13 -6.98
CA LYS A 25 4.89 0.13 -5.63
C LYS A 25 3.72 1.12 -5.64
N GLN A 26 3.74 2.14 -6.50
CA GLN A 26 2.61 3.06 -6.66
C GLN A 26 1.30 2.36 -7.11
N LEU A 27 1.40 1.28 -7.89
CA LEU A 27 0.24 0.47 -8.27
C LEU A 27 -0.10 -0.61 -7.23
N LEU A 28 0.91 -1.27 -6.67
CA LEU A 28 0.76 -2.42 -5.78
C LEU A 28 0.28 -2.00 -4.37
N CYS A 29 0.88 -0.96 -3.80
CA CYS A 29 0.64 -0.58 -2.42
C CYS A 29 -0.80 -0.21 -2.06
N PRO A 30 -1.58 0.51 -2.91
CA PRO A 30 -3.00 0.73 -2.62
C PRO A 30 -3.87 -0.53 -2.58
N VAL A 31 -3.40 -1.65 -3.14
CA VAL A 31 -4.13 -2.94 -3.16
C VAL A 31 -3.36 -4.07 -2.50
N LYS A 32 -2.37 -3.74 -1.66
CA LYS A 32 -1.45 -4.72 -1.08
C LYS A 32 -2.17 -5.80 -0.28
N ASP A 33 -3.25 -5.44 0.42
CA ASP A 33 -3.95 -6.38 1.31
C ASP A 33 -4.69 -7.45 0.49
N GLN A 34 -5.28 -7.05 -0.65
CA GLN A 34 -5.90 -7.98 -1.60
C GLN A 34 -4.85 -8.83 -2.31
N VAL A 35 -3.75 -8.22 -2.77
CA VAL A 35 -2.68 -8.95 -3.46
C VAL A 35 -1.98 -9.94 -2.53
N ASN A 36 -1.84 -9.61 -1.24
CA ASN A 36 -1.26 -10.50 -0.23
C ASN A 36 -2.26 -11.53 0.34
N ASP A 37 -3.54 -11.50 -0.06
CA ASP A 37 -4.51 -12.52 0.35
C ASP A 37 -4.30 -13.81 -0.44
N LEU A 38 -3.66 -14.79 0.23
CA LEU A 38 -3.38 -16.13 -0.30
C LEU A 38 -4.63 -16.96 -0.59
N LYS A 39 -5.82 -16.51 -0.19
CA LYS A 39 -7.11 -17.16 -0.51
C LYS A 39 -7.75 -16.61 -1.78
N SER A 40 -7.12 -15.63 -2.42
CA SER A 40 -7.59 -14.98 -3.63
C SER A 40 -6.62 -15.20 -4.81
N ASN A 41 -7.09 -14.93 -6.03
CA ASN A 41 -6.23 -14.86 -7.22
C ASN A 41 -5.79 -13.42 -7.52
N CYS A 42 -5.89 -12.49 -6.56
CA CYS A 42 -5.61 -11.08 -6.82
C CYS A 42 -4.15 -10.83 -7.22
N ALA A 43 -3.19 -11.58 -6.69
CA ALA A 43 -1.80 -11.52 -7.12
C ALA A 43 -1.62 -11.89 -8.59
N ASP A 44 -2.18 -13.04 -9.00
CA ASP A 44 -2.09 -13.53 -10.38
C ASP A 44 -2.73 -12.54 -11.35
N VAL A 45 -3.92 -12.02 -11.00
CA VAL A 45 -4.64 -11.03 -11.81
C VAL A 45 -3.85 -9.72 -11.89
N PHE A 46 -3.33 -9.21 -10.77
CA PHE A 46 -2.53 -7.98 -10.74
C PHE A 46 -1.31 -8.08 -11.65
N PHE A 47 -0.48 -9.11 -11.46
CA PHE A 47 0.72 -9.29 -12.29
C PHE A 47 0.38 -9.64 -13.74
N SER A 48 -0.72 -10.34 -14.01
CA SER A 48 -1.18 -10.60 -15.38
C SER A 48 -1.44 -9.29 -16.14
N TYR A 49 -2.19 -8.36 -15.54
CA TYR A 49 -2.46 -7.08 -16.20
C TYR A 49 -1.22 -6.18 -16.29
N VAL A 50 -0.40 -6.11 -15.24
CA VAL A 50 0.87 -5.37 -15.28
C VAL A 50 1.76 -5.86 -16.43
N ASN A 51 1.91 -7.19 -16.55
CA ASN A 51 2.71 -7.80 -17.60
C ASN A 51 2.10 -7.60 -18.98
N LEU A 52 0.78 -7.74 -19.12
CA LEU A 52 0.06 -7.54 -20.38
C LEU A 52 0.25 -6.12 -20.93
N TYR A 53 -0.01 -5.10 -20.11
CA TYR A 53 0.04 -3.70 -20.56
C TYR A 53 1.46 -3.18 -20.74
N GLY A 54 2.41 -3.65 -19.94
CA GLY A 54 3.82 -3.27 -20.09
C GLY A 54 4.64 -4.17 -21.01
N LYS A 55 4.05 -5.27 -21.50
CA LYS A 55 4.75 -6.34 -22.23
C LYS A 55 5.97 -6.85 -21.44
N TYR A 56 5.83 -6.97 -20.12
CA TYR A 56 6.93 -7.40 -19.26
C TYR A 56 7.10 -8.92 -19.29
N PRO A 57 8.34 -9.43 -19.24
CA PRO A 57 8.60 -10.85 -19.07
C PRO A 57 8.01 -11.38 -17.75
N PRO A 58 7.46 -12.62 -17.75
CA PRO A 58 7.05 -13.28 -16.52
C PRO A 58 8.20 -13.33 -15.50
N GLY A 59 7.89 -13.03 -14.24
CA GLY A 59 8.86 -13.05 -13.14
C GLY A 59 9.81 -11.85 -13.08
N LEU A 60 9.75 -10.88 -14.01
CA LEU A 60 10.62 -9.70 -14.00
C LEU A 60 10.65 -9.01 -12.64
N PHE A 61 9.48 -8.66 -12.11
CA PHE A 61 9.37 -7.90 -10.85
C PHE A 61 9.76 -8.73 -9.63
N ALA A 62 9.49 -10.04 -9.64
CA ALA A 62 9.92 -10.94 -8.57
C ALA A 62 11.46 -11.09 -8.52
N ALA A 63 12.12 -11.01 -9.68
CA ALA A 63 13.58 -11.04 -9.76
C ALA A 63 14.21 -9.67 -9.42
N LEU A 64 13.58 -8.58 -9.86
CA LEU A 64 14.15 -7.23 -9.84
C LEU A 64 13.85 -6.46 -8.55
N CYS A 65 12.67 -6.65 -7.95
CA CYS A 65 12.16 -5.84 -6.85
C CYS A 65 12.13 -6.63 -5.54
N LYS A 66 13.27 -6.66 -4.83
CA LYS A 66 13.44 -7.29 -3.52
C LYS A 66 14.05 -6.28 -2.54
N GLU A 67 13.33 -5.93 -1.48
CA GLU A 67 13.79 -4.96 -0.48
C GLU A 67 14.13 -5.62 0.88
N GLY A 68 13.75 -6.88 1.08
CA GLY A 68 14.07 -7.67 2.29
C GLY A 68 13.26 -8.97 2.36
N GLU A 69 13.28 -9.63 3.52
CA GLU A 69 12.57 -10.90 3.75
C GLU A 69 11.04 -10.75 3.70
N GLN A 70 10.53 -9.55 3.98
CA GLN A 70 9.10 -9.23 3.97
C GLN A 70 8.56 -8.83 2.58
N GLY A 71 9.41 -8.83 1.56
CA GLY A 71 9.02 -8.43 0.20
C GLY A 71 9.20 -6.93 -0.05
N LEU A 72 8.16 -6.29 -0.61
CA LEU A 72 8.16 -4.87 -0.95
C LEU A 72 7.55 -4.04 0.20
N ASP A 73 8.26 -3.02 0.65
CA ASP A 73 7.81 -2.15 1.73
C ASP A 73 6.95 -1.00 1.18
N CYS A 74 5.67 -0.96 1.54
CA CYS A 74 4.76 0.10 1.11
C CYS A 74 4.81 1.37 1.97
N ALA A 75 5.69 1.47 2.95
CA ALA A 75 5.88 2.68 3.74
C ALA A 75 6.34 3.85 2.84
N GLY A 76 5.75 5.04 3.03
CA GLY A 76 6.18 6.26 2.34
C GLY A 76 5.87 6.33 0.85
N VAL A 77 5.10 5.39 0.29
CA VAL A 77 4.65 5.48 -1.10
C VAL A 77 3.55 6.54 -1.21
N ASP A 78 3.81 7.61 -1.95
CA ASP A 78 2.81 8.61 -2.26
C ASP A 78 1.77 8.01 -3.21
N VAL A 79 0.53 7.88 -2.72
CA VAL A 79 -0.60 7.29 -3.45
C VAL A 79 -1.49 8.39 -4.00
N SER A 80 -0.91 9.46 -4.56
CA SER A 80 -1.68 10.49 -5.25
C SER A 80 -2.21 9.96 -6.59
N GLY A 81 -3.40 9.35 -6.58
CA GLY A 81 -4.06 8.93 -7.82
C GLY A 81 -5.17 7.90 -7.69
N GLN A 82 -5.36 7.27 -6.53
CA GLN A 82 -6.50 6.39 -6.30
C GLN A 82 -7.38 7.00 -5.20
N SER A 83 -8.55 7.49 -5.62
CA SER A 83 -9.59 8.02 -4.73
C SER A 83 -9.81 7.05 -3.57
N LYS A 84 -9.40 7.46 -2.37
CA LYS A 84 -9.82 6.85 -1.12
C LYS A 84 -11.30 7.17 -0.98
N ASN A 85 -12.19 6.31 -1.48
CA ASN A 85 -13.54 6.21 -0.91
C ASN A 85 -13.44 5.43 0.40
N GLY A 86 -12.71 6.01 1.35
CA GLY A 86 -12.73 5.63 2.76
C GLY A 86 -13.26 6.84 3.50
N ALA A 87 -14.47 6.74 4.02
CA ALA A 87 -15.05 7.77 4.85
C ALA A 87 -14.12 8.03 6.05
N ASP A 88 -13.40 9.14 5.98
CA ASP A 88 -12.62 9.71 7.05
C ASP A 88 -13.60 10.16 8.15
N ARG A 89 -13.90 9.26 9.10
CA ARG A 89 -14.57 9.65 10.34
C ARG A 89 -13.50 10.26 11.24
N GLY A 90 -13.47 11.59 11.19
CA GLY A 90 -12.43 12.41 11.76
C GLY A 90 -12.09 12.10 13.20
N GLY A 91 -10.80 12.25 13.50
CA GLY A 91 -10.29 12.29 14.85
C GLY A 91 -10.95 13.41 15.64
N ARG A 92 -11.85 13.03 16.54
CA ARG A 92 -12.18 13.84 17.72
C ARG A 92 -11.18 13.48 18.81
N SER A 93 -10.05 14.18 18.83
CA SER A 93 -9.28 14.34 20.05
C SER A 93 -10.13 15.15 21.02
N SER A 94 -10.61 14.51 22.07
CA SER A 94 -11.30 15.16 23.19
C SER A 94 -10.82 14.48 24.46
N LEU A 95 -9.71 14.99 24.98
CA LEU A 95 -9.33 14.84 26.37
C LEU A 95 -10.45 15.45 27.23
N VAL A 96 -11.39 14.63 27.69
CA VAL A 96 -12.34 15.00 28.73
C VAL A 96 -12.00 14.25 30.01
N MET A 97 -11.67 15.05 31.01
CA MET A 97 -11.15 14.76 32.35
C MET A 97 -11.80 13.57 33.06
N ALA A 98 -10.95 12.65 33.53
CA ALA A 98 -11.26 11.76 34.64
C ALA A 98 -11.18 12.55 35.96
N SER A 99 -12.32 12.90 36.57
CA SER A 99 -12.37 13.29 37.99
C SER A 99 -13.79 13.19 38.56
N ALA A 100 -14.23 11.97 38.89
CA ALA A 100 -15.45 11.77 39.70
C ALA A 100 -15.22 10.90 40.95
N ALA A 101 -14.03 10.33 41.15
CA ALA A 101 -13.77 9.41 42.25
C ALA A 101 -13.36 10.10 43.58
N VAL A 102 -12.86 11.34 43.55
CA VAL A 102 -12.32 12.01 44.75
C VAL A 102 -13.42 12.67 45.59
N ALA A 103 -14.56 13.05 45.00
CA ALA A 103 -15.64 13.72 45.74
C ALA A 103 -16.40 12.80 46.71
N LEU A 104 -16.38 11.48 46.50
CA LEU A 104 -17.10 10.53 47.37
C LEU A 104 -16.36 10.21 48.68
N LEU A 105 -15.06 10.54 48.78
CA LEU A 105 -14.27 10.30 50.00
C LEU A 105 -14.36 11.45 51.01
N LEU A 106 -14.77 12.65 50.59
CA LEU A 106 -14.93 13.81 51.49
C LEU A 106 -16.32 13.91 52.14
N PHE A 107 -17.29 13.10 51.72
CA PHE A 107 -18.57 12.91 52.41
C PHE A 107 -18.60 11.64 53.28
N TYR A 108 -17.48 10.91 53.35
CA TYR A 108 -17.34 9.67 54.14
C TYR A 108 -16.34 9.81 55.30
N ILE A 109 -15.97 11.03 55.68
CA ILE A 109 -15.32 11.36 56.96
C ILE A 109 -16.24 12.27 57.76
#